data_AF-A0A1M5YSE7-F1
#
_entry.id   AF-A0A1M5YSE7-F1
#
_cell.length_a   1.000
_cell.length_b   1.000
_cell.length_c   1.000
_cell.angle_alpha   90.00
_cell.angle_beta   90.00
_cell.angle_gamma   90.00
#
_symmetry.space_group_name_H-M   'P 1'
#
loop_
_entity.id
_entity.type
_entity.pdbx_description
1 polymer ?
#
loop_
_entity_poly.entity_id
_entity_poly.type
_entity_poly.pdbx_seq_one_letter_code
_entity_poly.pdbx_strand_id
1 'polypeptide(L)'
;MAETSPGYFAMYTDKDGRNRHSLKPLHTFAADAESVQTSMRTSQWAKTYVVCDGPSDPFPAAVGLPLELVPEQDPASLREGDVLRLRIFPEGEILRGEGYWDATYGGFSTEAEDMYLQRTAVIGGAFSVPLNTGGRWFVRFFIKTDAPGDRRNNYLIEKRTATLTFMIPLLVWAASTQVNAVATPQASGMKANMITALRRFKWI
;
A
#
# COMPACT_ATOMS: atom_id res chain seq x y z
N MET A 1 0.78 -13.42 7.81
CA MET A 1 0.49 -11.98 7.70
C MET A 1 1.65 -11.24 8.34
N ALA A 2 2.16 -10.18 7.71
CA ALA A 2 3.23 -9.38 8.28
C ALA A 2 2.62 -8.30 9.18
N GLU A 3 2.71 -8.49 10.49
CA GLU A 3 2.33 -7.51 11.51
C GLU A 3 3.60 -7.12 12.26
N THR A 4 3.89 -5.82 12.35
CA THR A 4 4.92 -5.34 13.28
C THR A 4 4.32 -5.33 14.68
N SER A 5 5.05 -5.83 15.67
CA SER A 5 4.63 -5.71 17.07
C SER A 5 4.34 -4.25 17.37
N PRO A 6 3.14 -3.90 17.89
CA PRO A 6 2.78 -2.50 18.08
C PRO A 6 3.80 -1.77 18.96
N GLY A 7 4.31 -0.65 18.46
CA GLY A 7 5.35 0.13 19.10
C GLY A 7 4.77 1.30 19.90
N TYR A 8 5.45 1.68 20.98
CA TYR A 8 5.17 2.92 21.69
C TYR A 8 6.10 4.02 21.19
N PHE A 9 5.59 5.25 21.17
CA PHE A 9 6.40 6.45 20.96
C PHE A 9 5.83 7.59 21.80
N ALA A 10 6.68 8.24 22.58
CA ALA A 10 6.30 9.40 23.36
C ALA A 10 7.38 10.48 23.32
N MET A 11 6.92 11.72 23.36
CA MET A 11 7.74 12.89 23.67
C MET A 11 7.17 13.55 24.91
N TYR A 12 8.03 13.83 25.88
CA TYR A 12 7.67 14.48 27.13
C TYR A 12 8.81 15.39 27.61
N THR A 13 8.49 16.36 28.46
CA THR A 13 9.47 17.11 29.23
C THR A 13 9.55 16.51 30.63
N ASP A 14 10.75 16.15 31.08
CA ASP A 14 10.98 15.64 32.44
C ASP A 14 10.94 16.78 33.48
N LYS A 15 10.87 16.42 34.77
CA LYS A 15 10.87 17.40 35.89
C LYS A 15 12.12 18.27 36.00
N ASP A 16 13.19 17.92 35.29
CA ASP A 16 14.40 18.74 35.17
C ASP A 16 14.33 19.70 33.96
N GLY A 17 13.18 19.77 33.28
CA GLY A 17 12.95 20.61 32.10
C GLY A 17 13.55 20.07 30.81
N ARG A 18 13.98 18.80 30.73
CA ARG A 18 14.62 18.23 29.54
C ARG A 18 13.61 17.53 28.64
N ASN A 19 13.74 17.74 27.33
CA ASN A 19 12.95 17.00 26.33
C ASN A 19 13.45 15.56 26.20
N ARG A 20 12.54 14.60 26.28
CA ARG A 20 12.81 13.17 26.25
C ARG A 20 11.97 12.49 25.18
N HIS A 21 12.58 11.50 24.53
CA HIS A 21 11.88 10.56 23.66
C HIS A 21 11.84 9.20 24.36
N SER A 22 10.72 8.50 24.27
CA SER A 22 10.56 7.16 24.86
C SER A 22 9.86 6.22 23.89
N LEU A 23 10.34 4.97 23.83
CA LEU A 23 9.70 3.87 23.13
C LEU A 23 8.95 2.93 24.10
N LYS A 24 8.69 3.40 25.33
CA LYS A 24 8.02 2.65 26.40
C LYS A 24 6.58 3.14 26.61
N PRO A 25 5.71 2.34 27.24
CA PRO A 25 4.37 2.77 27.64
C PRO A 25 4.40 3.99 28.58
N LEU A 26 3.35 4.81 28.52
CA LEU A 26 3.18 6.03 29.30
C LEU A 26 3.43 5.83 30.81
N HIS A 27 2.83 4.80 31.42
CA HIS A 27 2.97 4.54 32.85
C HIS A 27 4.42 4.38 33.33
N THR A 28 5.35 4.03 32.43
CA THR A 28 6.76 3.81 32.80
C THR A 28 7.55 5.09 33.07
N PHE A 29 7.04 6.25 32.63
CA PHE A 29 7.72 7.54 32.79
C PHE A 29 6.77 8.67 33.25
N ALA A 30 5.46 8.41 33.35
CA ALA A 30 4.48 9.43 33.71
C ALA A 30 4.77 10.13 35.03
N ALA A 31 5.36 9.43 36.00
CA ALA A 31 5.73 10.00 37.30
C ALA A 31 6.90 10.99 37.22
N ASP A 32 7.76 10.88 36.20
CA ASP A 32 8.95 11.72 36.00
C ASP A 32 8.72 12.84 34.97
N ALA A 33 7.57 12.81 34.29
CA ALA A 33 7.17 13.81 33.32
C ALA A 33 6.54 15.03 34.01
N GLU A 34 7.01 16.22 33.63
CA GLU A 34 6.33 17.48 33.90
C GLU A 34 5.18 17.70 32.91
N SER A 35 5.40 17.41 31.63
CA SER A 35 4.37 17.48 30.59
C SER A 35 4.60 16.43 29.50
N VAL A 36 3.52 15.93 28.90
CA VAL A 36 3.57 14.93 27.82
C VAL A 36 3.08 15.58 26.53
N GLN A 37 3.95 15.78 25.55
CA GLN A 37 3.57 16.36 24.26
C GLN A 37 2.91 15.32 23.34
N THR A 38 3.41 14.09 23.34
CA THR A 38 2.78 12.98 22.62
C THR A 38 3.02 11.66 23.34
N SER A 39 2.04 10.76 23.26
CA SER A 39 2.18 9.38 23.73
C SER A 39 1.28 8.50 22.87
N MET A 40 1.90 7.69 22.02
CA MET A 40 1.23 6.93 20.97
C MET A 40 1.55 5.45 21.07
N ARG A 41 0.55 4.62 20.82
CA ARG A 41 0.74 3.23 20.40
C ARG A 41 0.48 3.15 18.90
N THR A 42 1.40 2.58 18.14
CA THR A 42 1.29 2.46 16.69
C THR A 42 1.13 1.00 16.29
N SER A 43 0.13 0.70 15.46
CA SER A 43 -0.07 -0.59 14.80
C SER A 43 -0.07 -0.40 13.29
N GLN A 44 0.50 -1.34 12.55
CA GLN A 44 0.60 -1.25 11.09
C GLN A 44 0.33 -2.59 10.40
N TRP A 45 -0.45 -2.53 9.33
CA TRP A 45 -0.73 -3.67 8.45
C TRP A 45 -0.41 -3.35 7.01
N ALA A 46 0.18 -4.31 6.31
CA ALA A 46 0.57 -4.17 4.92
C ALA A 46 -0.15 -5.19 4.04
N LYS A 47 -0.65 -4.72 2.89
CA LYS A 47 -1.19 -5.55 1.82
C LYS A 47 -0.45 -5.26 0.52
N THR A 48 -0.20 -6.31 -0.26
CA THR A 48 0.43 -6.17 -1.57
C THR A 48 -0.26 -7.07 -2.58
N TYR A 49 -0.55 -6.53 -3.77
CA TYR A 49 -0.98 -7.32 -4.91
C TYR A 49 0.22 -7.60 -5.82
N VAL A 50 0.44 -8.88 -6.10
CA VAL A 50 1.48 -9.36 -7.02
C VAL A 50 0.80 -10.26 -8.05
N VAL A 51 1.02 -9.94 -9.32
CA VAL A 51 0.56 -10.75 -10.45
C VAL A 51 1.77 -11.42 -11.08
N CYS A 52 1.73 -12.74 -11.21
CA CYS A 52 2.79 -13.52 -11.86
C CYS A 52 2.42 -13.84 -13.30
N ASP A 53 1.47 -14.77 -13.51
CA ASP A 53 1.02 -15.17 -14.85
C ASP A 53 -0.21 -14.40 -15.31
N GLY A 54 -1.15 -14.16 -14.41
CA GLY A 54 -2.39 -13.43 -14.65
C GLY A 54 -3.13 -13.09 -13.35
N PRO A 55 -4.07 -12.14 -13.39
CA PRO A 55 -4.89 -11.79 -12.24
C PRO A 55 -5.74 -12.98 -11.79
N SER A 56 -6.00 -13.07 -10.49
CA SER A 56 -6.87 -14.10 -9.92
C SER A 56 -8.34 -13.79 -10.22
N ASP A 57 -9.14 -14.84 -10.43
CA ASP A 57 -10.60 -14.77 -10.52
C ASP A 57 -11.23 -15.74 -9.49
N PRO A 58 -11.98 -15.24 -8.49
CA PRO A 58 -12.31 -13.84 -8.25
C PRO A 58 -11.12 -13.02 -7.70
N PHE A 59 -11.13 -11.70 -7.96
CA PHE A 59 -10.16 -10.77 -7.40
C PHE A 59 -10.25 -10.73 -5.85
N PRO A 60 -9.17 -11.01 -5.11
CA PRO A 60 -9.17 -11.01 -3.65
C PRO A 60 -9.09 -9.57 -3.10
N ALA A 61 -10.20 -8.84 -3.16
CA ALA A 61 -10.26 -7.43 -2.74
C ALA A 61 -10.03 -7.23 -1.23
N ALA A 62 -10.70 -8.03 -0.40
CA ALA A 62 -10.61 -7.98 1.06
C ALA A 62 -9.98 -9.26 1.61
N VAL A 63 -9.10 -9.13 2.60
CA VAL A 63 -8.41 -10.26 3.26
C VAL A 63 -8.55 -10.25 4.79
N GLY A 64 -9.28 -9.28 5.35
CA GLY A 64 -9.65 -9.25 6.77
C GLY A 64 -8.57 -8.68 7.68
N LEU A 65 -7.81 -7.68 7.23
CA LEU A 65 -6.85 -7.00 8.10
C LEU A 65 -7.57 -6.08 9.10
N PRO A 66 -7.05 -5.88 10.34
CA PRO A 66 -7.68 -5.00 11.33
C PRO A 66 -7.85 -3.54 10.88
N LEU A 67 -6.98 -3.06 10.00
CA LEU A 67 -7.25 -1.87 9.19
C LEU A 67 -6.89 -2.20 7.75
N GLU A 68 -7.88 -2.17 6.87
CA GLU A 68 -7.71 -2.61 5.48
C GLU A 68 -8.05 -1.52 4.47
N LEU A 69 -7.17 -1.36 3.47
CA LEU A 69 -7.46 -0.65 2.23
C LEU A 69 -7.94 -1.65 1.18
N VAL A 70 -9.18 -1.55 0.74
CA VAL A 70 -9.84 -2.48 -0.17
C VAL A 70 -10.07 -1.81 -1.52
N PRO A 71 -9.37 -2.24 -2.59
CA PRO A 71 -9.68 -1.82 -3.96
C PRO A 71 -11.09 -2.21 -4.39
N GLU A 72 -11.79 -1.28 -5.02
CA GLU A 72 -13.07 -1.57 -5.69
C GLU A 72 -12.87 -2.21 -7.08
N GLN A 73 -11.67 -2.12 -7.63
CA GLN A 73 -11.26 -2.71 -8.91
C GLN A 73 -9.96 -3.49 -8.70
N ASP A 74 -9.72 -4.52 -9.51
CA ASP A 74 -8.42 -5.19 -9.55
C ASP A 74 -7.35 -4.19 -10.04
N PRO A 75 -6.34 -3.84 -9.23
CA PRO A 75 -5.27 -2.93 -9.64
C PRO A 75 -4.52 -3.39 -10.91
N ALA A 76 -4.49 -4.70 -11.19
CA ALA A 76 -3.85 -5.25 -12.39
C ALA A 76 -4.59 -4.91 -13.69
N SER A 77 -5.86 -4.51 -13.60
CA SER A 77 -6.68 -4.09 -14.73
C SER A 77 -6.53 -2.61 -15.08
N LEU A 78 -5.99 -1.81 -14.15
CA LEU A 78 -5.85 -0.36 -14.28
C LEU A 78 -4.64 0.02 -15.13
N ARG A 79 -4.66 1.23 -15.69
CA ARG A 79 -3.60 1.79 -16.52
C ARG A 79 -3.28 3.21 -16.09
N GLU A 80 -2.21 3.75 -16.66
CA GLU A 80 -1.92 5.18 -16.55
C GLU A 80 -3.11 6.03 -17.03
N GLY A 81 -3.47 7.02 -16.23
CA GLY A 81 -4.65 7.88 -16.42
C GLY A 81 -5.92 7.39 -15.73
N ASP A 82 -5.96 6.13 -15.26
CA ASP A 82 -7.10 5.62 -14.51
C ASP A 82 -7.13 6.13 -13.07
N VAL A 83 -8.26 5.89 -12.40
CA VAL A 83 -8.46 6.20 -10.98
C VAL A 83 -8.70 4.92 -10.21
N LEU A 84 -7.81 4.63 -9.24
CA LEU A 84 -8.04 3.56 -8.29
C LEU A 84 -8.96 4.07 -7.17
N ARG A 85 -10.08 3.36 -6.94
CA ARG A 85 -10.96 3.63 -5.79
C ARG A 85 -10.67 2.67 -4.66
N LEU A 86 -10.48 3.22 -3.46
CA LEU A 86 -10.22 2.46 -2.24
C LEU A 86 -11.33 2.72 -1.23
N ARG A 87 -11.82 1.64 -0.60
CA ARG A 87 -12.62 1.71 0.63
C ARG A 87 -11.76 1.31 1.83
N ILE A 88 -12.10 1.87 2.98
CA ILE A 88 -11.35 1.69 4.23
C ILE A 88 -12.20 0.91 5.22
N PHE A 89 -11.66 -0.20 5.73
CA PHE A 89 -12.32 -1.08 6.67
C PHE A 89 -11.52 -1.26 7.97
N PRO A 90 -11.72 -0.43 9.00
CA PRO A 90 -11.31 -0.75 10.36
C PRO A 90 -12.18 -1.88 10.93
N GLU A 91 -11.54 -2.97 11.36
CA GLU A 91 -12.18 -4.13 11.99
C GLU A 91 -13.33 -4.72 11.16
N GLY A 92 -13.19 -4.70 9.83
CA GLY A 92 -14.19 -5.22 8.89
C GLY A 92 -15.39 -4.31 8.63
N GLU A 93 -15.51 -3.17 9.30
CA GLU A 93 -16.60 -2.21 9.14
C GLU A 93 -16.15 -0.98 8.34
N ILE A 94 -17.06 -0.36 7.58
CA ILE A 94 -16.71 0.85 6.83
C ILE A 94 -16.31 1.99 7.77
N LEU A 95 -15.21 2.68 7.46
CA LEU A 95 -14.78 3.84 8.24
C LEU A 95 -15.84 4.94 8.20
N ARG A 96 -16.37 5.31 9.36
CA ARG A 96 -17.29 6.46 9.53
C ARG A 96 -16.61 7.75 9.97
N GLY A 97 -15.40 7.65 10.49
CA GLY A 97 -14.61 8.79 10.98
C GLY A 97 -13.74 9.42 9.91
N GLU A 98 -12.77 10.21 10.37
CA GLU A 98 -11.78 10.87 9.55
C GLU A 98 -10.46 10.11 9.56
N GLY A 99 -9.69 10.25 8.48
CA GLY A 99 -8.31 9.81 8.42
C GLY A 99 -7.53 10.57 7.37
N TYR A 100 -6.28 10.18 7.20
CA TYR A 100 -5.39 10.77 6.20
C TYR A 100 -4.76 9.69 5.36
N TRP A 101 -4.57 9.99 4.08
CA TRP A 101 -3.83 9.13 3.19
C TRP A 101 -2.72 9.89 2.46
N ASP A 102 -1.72 9.11 2.07
CA ASP A 102 -0.63 9.49 1.20
C ASP A 102 -0.55 8.48 0.05
N ALA A 103 -0.05 8.91 -1.11
CA ALA A 103 0.31 8.00 -2.18
C ALA A 103 1.59 8.46 -2.88
N THR A 104 2.38 7.50 -3.34
CA THR A 104 3.55 7.74 -4.18
C THR A 104 3.75 6.60 -5.16
N TYR A 105 4.59 6.81 -6.15
CA TYR A 105 4.99 5.81 -7.12
C TYR A 105 6.51 5.67 -7.16
N GLY A 106 6.98 4.51 -7.63
CA GLY A 106 8.40 4.26 -7.77
C GLY A 106 9.07 5.28 -8.69
N GLY A 107 10.06 6.00 -8.16
CA GLY A 107 10.81 7.03 -8.91
C GLY A 107 10.31 8.46 -8.76
N PHE A 108 9.28 8.72 -7.93
CA PHE A 108 8.83 10.09 -7.66
C PHE A 108 9.87 10.93 -6.91
N SER A 109 10.37 10.43 -5.77
CA SER A 109 11.33 11.13 -4.92
C SER A 109 12.31 10.15 -4.27
N THR A 110 13.50 10.63 -3.94
CA THR A 110 14.50 9.92 -3.13
C THR A 110 14.48 10.35 -1.66
N GLU A 111 13.75 11.41 -1.34
CA GLU A 111 13.68 11.96 0.02
C GLU A 111 12.69 11.21 0.89
N ALA A 112 13.02 11.05 2.17
CA ALA A 112 12.15 10.39 3.12
C ALA A 112 10.86 11.19 3.36
N GLU A 113 9.72 10.50 3.40
CA GLU A 113 8.38 11.09 3.61
C GLU A 113 7.91 12.08 2.53
N ASP A 114 8.63 12.21 1.42
CA ASP A 114 8.20 12.99 0.25
C ASP A 114 7.32 12.14 -0.68
N MET A 115 6.01 12.20 -0.43
CA MET A 115 5.00 11.45 -1.19
C MET A 115 4.41 12.32 -2.32
N TYR A 116 3.97 11.70 -3.41
CA TYR A 116 3.36 12.40 -4.54
C TYR A 116 2.06 13.12 -4.15
N LEU A 117 1.20 12.42 -3.41
CA LEU A 117 0.01 12.96 -2.76
C LEU A 117 0.22 12.85 -1.26
N GLN A 118 0.16 13.97 -0.55
CA GLN A 118 0.48 14.03 0.88
C GLN A 118 -0.73 14.43 1.70
N ARG A 119 -0.90 13.74 2.84
CA ARG A 119 -1.74 14.11 3.97
C ARG A 119 -3.14 14.56 3.56
N THR A 120 -3.72 13.86 2.60
CA THR A 120 -5.05 14.17 2.09
C THR A 120 -6.09 13.64 3.07
N ALA A 121 -6.97 14.52 3.54
CA ALA A 121 -8.04 14.13 4.46
C ALA A 121 -9.09 13.29 3.72
N VAL A 122 -9.67 12.32 4.43
CA VAL A 122 -10.81 11.54 3.95
C VAL A 122 -11.85 11.42 5.05
N ILE A 123 -13.11 11.61 4.66
CA ILE A 123 -14.30 11.47 5.51
C ILE A 123 -15.20 10.45 4.83
N GLY A 124 -15.75 9.49 5.59
CA GLY A 124 -16.72 8.52 5.04
C GLY A 124 -16.10 7.29 4.37
N GLY A 125 -14.81 7.04 4.59
CA GLY A 125 -14.22 5.71 4.37
C GLY A 125 -13.95 5.29 2.94
N ALA A 126 -13.94 6.22 1.99
CA ALA A 126 -13.50 5.95 0.62
C ALA A 126 -12.71 7.12 0.03
N PHE A 127 -11.72 6.83 -0.80
CA PHE A 127 -10.94 7.84 -1.52
C PHE A 127 -10.47 7.32 -2.89
N SER A 128 -10.07 8.27 -3.73
CA SER A 128 -9.64 8.03 -5.10
C SER A 128 -8.18 8.41 -5.28
N VAL A 129 -7.40 7.52 -5.90
CA VAL A 129 -6.00 7.75 -6.23
C VAL A 129 -5.87 7.92 -7.75
N PRO A 130 -5.55 9.13 -8.26
CA PRO A 130 -5.28 9.33 -9.68
C PRO A 130 -3.94 8.70 -10.05
N LEU A 131 -3.96 7.74 -10.99
CA LEU A 131 -2.79 6.97 -11.38
C LEU A 131 -2.11 7.61 -12.59
N ASN A 132 -1.41 8.71 -12.36
CA ASN A 132 -0.81 9.52 -13.42
C ASN A 132 0.45 8.91 -14.06
N THR A 133 0.87 7.72 -13.61
CA THR A 133 2.00 7.00 -14.17
C THR A 133 1.84 5.50 -13.97
N GLY A 134 2.28 4.73 -14.96
CA GLY A 134 2.45 3.28 -14.84
C GLY A 134 3.49 2.86 -13.79
N GLY A 135 3.47 1.59 -13.40
CA GLY A 135 4.49 1.00 -12.51
C GLY A 135 4.01 0.78 -11.08
N ARG A 136 4.96 0.78 -10.13
CA ARG A 136 4.70 0.44 -8.72
C ARG A 136 4.16 1.64 -7.96
N TRP A 137 3.06 1.42 -7.26
CA TRP A 137 2.40 2.40 -6.40
C TRP A 137 2.43 1.96 -4.94
N PHE A 138 2.59 2.93 -4.05
CA PHE A 138 2.49 2.78 -2.61
C PHE A 138 1.43 3.76 -2.10
N VAL A 139 0.44 3.25 -1.40
CA VAL A 139 -0.61 4.03 -0.73
C VAL A 139 -0.54 3.76 0.76
N ARG A 140 -0.57 4.81 1.55
CA ARG A 140 -0.60 4.74 3.02
C ARG A 140 -1.84 5.44 3.51
N PHE A 141 -2.53 4.84 4.47
CA PHE A 141 -3.63 5.45 5.19
C PHE A 141 -3.39 5.31 6.68
N PHE A 142 -3.75 6.34 7.46
CA PHE A 142 -3.74 6.24 8.91
C PHE A 142 -4.91 6.98 9.56
N ILE A 143 -5.31 6.45 10.71
CA ILE A 143 -6.23 7.08 11.65
C ILE A 143 -5.54 7.26 13.00
N LYS A 144 -5.94 8.30 13.71
CA LYS A 144 -5.58 8.53 15.11
C LYS A 144 -6.86 8.56 15.93
N THR A 145 -6.90 7.76 16.99
CA THR A 145 -8.03 7.72 17.93
C THR A 145 -7.50 7.84 19.34
N ASP A 146 -8.32 8.37 20.25
CA ASP A 146 -7.97 8.35 21.67
C ASP A 146 -7.82 6.92 22.18
N ALA A 147 -6.94 6.74 23.17
CA ALA A 147 -6.82 5.48 23.86
C ALA A 147 -8.15 5.13 24.56
N PRO A 148 -8.61 3.87 24.49
CA PRO A 148 -9.74 3.43 25.28
C PRO A 148 -9.40 3.54 26.78
N GLY A 149 -10.42 3.72 27.62
CA GLY A 149 -10.24 4.08 29.03
C GLY A 149 -9.34 3.12 29.82
N ASP A 150 -9.45 1.82 29.55
CA ASP A 150 -8.65 0.74 30.14
C ASP A 150 -7.16 0.78 29.73
N ARG A 151 -6.83 1.44 28.61
CA ARG A 151 -5.46 1.52 28.07
C ARG A 151 -4.83 2.91 28.14
N ARG A 152 -5.57 3.90 28.67
CA ARG A 152 -5.11 5.30 28.74
C ARG A 152 -3.83 5.50 29.56
N ASN A 153 -3.54 4.59 30.49
CA ASN A 153 -2.30 4.59 31.26
C ASN A 153 -1.08 4.11 30.44
N ASN A 154 -1.30 3.47 29.29
CA ASN A 154 -0.22 2.95 28.43
C ASN A 154 0.10 3.89 27.28
N TYR A 155 -0.89 4.62 26.77
CA TYR A 155 -0.75 5.58 25.68
C TYR A 155 -1.95 6.54 25.68
N LEU A 156 -1.80 7.71 25.06
CA LEU A 156 -2.90 8.67 24.91
C LEU A 156 -3.61 8.53 23.57
N ILE A 157 -2.86 8.20 22.51
CA ILE A 157 -3.37 8.08 21.13
C ILE A 157 -3.01 6.73 20.54
N GLU A 158 -3.96 6.07 19.88
CA GLU A 158 -3.70 4.93 19.01
C GLU A 158 -3.56 5.42 17.56
N LYS A 159 -2.41 5.17 16.94
CA LYS A 159 -2.21 5.35 15.50
C LYS A 159 -2.31 4.00 14.81
N ARG A 160 -3.28 3.84 13.93
CA ARG A 160 -3.44 2.65 13.09
C ARG A 160 -3.11 3.02 11.66
N THR A 161 -2.22 2.25 11.03
CA THR A 161 -1.73 2.49 9.66
C THR A 161 -1.99 1.28 8.79
N ALA A 162 -2.53 1.50 7.59
CA ALA A 162 -2.62 0.49 6.55
C ALA A 162 -1.81 0.95 5.33
N THR A 163 -1.05 0.03 4.73
CA THR A 163 -0.31 0.29 3.50
C THR A 163 -0.72 -0.69 2.42
N LEU A 164 -0.89 -0.18 1.20
CA LEU A 164 -1.18 -0.96 0.02
C LEU A 164 -0.09 -0.72 -1.03
N THR A 165 0.50 -1.80 -1.54
CA THR A 165 1.42 -1.76 -2.68
C THR A 165 0.86 -2.58 -3.83
N PHE A 166 0.93 -2.04 -5.04
CA PHE A 166 0.50 -2.73 -6.25
C PHE A 166 1.31 -2.21 -7.44
N MET A 167 1.23 -2.93 -8.55
CA MET A 167 1.77 -2.50 -9.82
C MET A 167 0.62 -2.33 -10.80
N ILE A 168 0.63 -1.24 -11.54
CA ILE A 168 -0.18 -1.12 -12.76
C ILE A 168 0.74 -1.28 -13.97
N PRO A 169 0.30 -1.96 -15.05
CA PRO A 169 1.10 -2.15 -16.24
C PRO A 169 1.66 -0.82 -16.77
N LEU A 170 2.94 -0.82 -17.10
CA LEU A 170 3.53 0.26 -17.88
C LEU A 170 2.85 0.30 -19.25
N LEU A 171 2.67 1.49 -19.81
CA LEU A 171 2.35 1.66 -21.23
C LEU A 171 3.49 1.05 -22.05
N VAL A 172 3.41 -0.24 -22.35
CA VAL A 172 4.18 -0.84 -23.42
C VAL A 172 3.50 -0.32 -24.68
N TRP A 173 4.16 0.60 -25.38
CA TRP A 173 3.80 0.90 -26.76
C TRP A 173 3.68 -0.46 -27.45
N ALA A 174 2.48 -0.84 -27.87
CA ALA A 174 2.34 -2.04 -28.66
C ALA A 174 3.09 -1.75 -29.95
N ALA A 175 4.29 -2.31 -30.08
CA ALA A 175 4.91 -2.54 -31.36
C ALA A 175 3.99 -3.51 -32.11
N SER A 176 2.91 -3.01 -32.70
CA SER A 176 2.13 -3.77 -33.65
C SER A 176 2.99 -3.89 -34.91
N THR A 177 3.96 -4.80 -34.90
CA THR A 177 4.45 -5.37 -36.14
C THR A 177 3.31 -6.23 -36.66
N GLN A 178 2.40 -5.62 -37.41
CA GLN A 178 1.59 -6.39 -38.35
C GLN A 178 2.57 -6.96 -39.37
N VAL A 179 2.98 -8.20 -39.14
CA VAL A 179 3.55 -9.01 -40.21
C VAL A 179 2.37 -9.30 -41.14
N ASN A 180 2.27 -8.55 -42.22
CA ASN A 180 1.34 -8.84 -43.30
C ASN A 180 1.63 -10.25 -43.80
N ALA A 181 0.80 -11.21 -43.40
CA ALA A 181 0.77 -12.52 -44.01
C ALA A 181 0.23 -12.34 -45.43
N VAL A 182 1.12 -12.32 -46.42
CA VAL A 182 0.75 -12.47 -47.83
C VAL A 182 0.20 -13.89 -47.98
N ALA A 183 -1.11 -13.99 -48.14
CA ALA A 183 -1.78 -15.24 -48.46
C ALA A 183 -1.26 -15.76 -49.81
N THR A 184 -0.65 -16.94 -49.81
CA THR A 184 -0.37 -17.72 -51.02
C THR A 184 -1.32 -18.93 -51.01
N PRO A 185 -1.90 -19.36 -52.16
CA PRO A 185 -2.99 -20.33 -52.15
C PRO A 185 -2.53 -21.75 -51.81
N GLN A 186 -3.47 -22.50 -51.24
CA GLN A 186 -3.41 -23.93 -50.91
C GLN A 186 -2.73 -24.80 -51.99
N ALA A 187 -1.79 -25.62 -51.54
CA ALA A 187 -1.46 -26.89 -52.17
C ALA A 187 -1.42 -28.00 -51.11
N SER A 188 -2.07 -29.11 -51.46
CA SER A 188 -2.31 -30.31 -50.69
C SER A 188 -1.04 -31.08 -50.31
N GLY A 189 -1.07 -31.68 -49.11
CA GLY A 189 -0.49 -33.00 -48.89
C GLY A 189 0.90 -33.07 -48.23
N MET A 190 1.03 -34.10 -47.40
CA MET A 190 2.22 -34.65 -46.72
C MET A 190 2.63 -34.07 -45.35
N LYS A 191 2.61 -35.00 -44.38
CA LYS A 191 3.21 -34.92 -43.05
C LYS A 191 4.73 -34.81 -43.15
N ALA A 192 5.33 -33.99 -42.30
CA ALA A 192 6.67 -34.22 -41.77
C ALA A 192 6.79 -33.59 -40.37
N ASN A 193 7.11 -34.43 -39.38
CA ASN A 193 7.65 -34.00 -38.11
C ASN A 193 9.03 -33.36 -38.35
N MET A 194 9.28 -32.18 -37.78
CA MET A 194 10.66 -31.75 -37.55
C MET A 194 10.78 -30.98 -36.24
N ILE A 195 11.47 -31.63 -35.31
CA ILE A 195 12.12 -31.05 -34.14
C ILE A 195 13.18 -30.06 -34.64
N THR A 196 13.27 -28.86 -34.07
CA THR A 196 14.55 -28.14 -33.97
C THR A 196 14.59 -27.29 -32.70
N ALA A 197 15.65 -27.52 -31.94
CA ALA A 197 15.96 -26.91 -30.67
C ALA A 197 16.84 -25.66 -30.83
N LEU A 198 16.96 -24.95 -29.69
CA LEU A 198 18.03 -24.05 -29.25
C LEU A 198 18.04 -22.60 -29.76
N ARG A 199 18.05 -21.67 -28.79
CA ARG A 199 19.31 -21.02 -28.37
C ARG A 199 19.25 -20.49 -26.93
N ARG A 200 20.19 -20.97 -26.10
CA ARG A 200 20.61 -20.36 -24.84
C ARG A 200 21.38 -19.08 -25.15
N PHE A 201 21.13 -18.00 -24.42
CA PHE A 201 22.02 -16.85 -24.34
C PHE A 201 22.87 -16.94 -23.07
N LYS A 202 24.18 -16.76 -23.26
CA LYS A 202 25.22 -16.70 -22.24
C LYS A 202 25.60 -15.22 -22.11
N TRP A 203 25.58 -14.69 -20.90
CA TRP A 203 26.08 -13.35 -20.60
C TRP A 203 27.61 -13.40 -20.42
N ILE A 204 28.27 -12.37 -20.94
CA ILE A 204 29.61 -11.94 -20.51
C ILE A 204 29.38 -10.78 -19.55
#